data_AF-A0A7W1SQE0-F1
#
_entry.id   AF-A0A7W1SQE0-F1
#
_cell.length_a   1.000
_cell.length_b   1.000
_cell.length_c   1.000
_cell.angle_alpha   90.00
_cell.angle_beta   90.00
_cell.angle_gamma   90.00
#
_symmetry.space_group_name_H-M   'P 1'
#
loop_
_entity.id
_entity.type
_entity.pdbx_description
1 polymer ?
#
loop_
_entity_poly.entity_id
_entity_poly.type
_entity_poly.pdbx_seq_one_letter_code
_entity_poly.pdbx_strand_id
1 'polypeptide(L)' 'TMPFGFVTDFRYWTIPIVMFAFYVFVSLELIAEEIEDPFGHDANDLPTDDIALRIQSNVKEILL' A
#
# COMPACT_ATOMS: atom_id res chain seq x y z
N THR A 1 7.22 10.29 19.44
CA THR A 1 8.24 11.35 19.59
C THR A 1 7.86 12.63 18.85
N MET A 2 7.35 12.55 17.61
CA MET A 2 6.96 13.73 16.82
C MET A 2 6.05 14.77 17.51
N PRO A 3 4.97 14.40 18.24
CA PRO A 3 4.12 15.41 18.91
C PRO A 3 4.87 16.22 19.97
N PHE A 4 5.67 15.55 20.80
CA PHE A 4 6.44 16.19 21.87
C PHE A 4 7.67 16.94 21.35
N GLY A 5 8.24 16.51 20.23
CA GLY A 5 9.34 17.22 19.58
C GLY A 5 8.92 18.54 18.94
N PHE A 6 7.67 18.65 18.48
CA PHE A 6 7.21 19.83 17.73
C PHE A 6 6.41 20.83 18.58
N VAL A 7 5.95 20.44 19.77
CA VAL A 7 5.09 21.29 20.62
C VAL A 7 5.80 22.54 21.15
N THR A 8 7.12 22.46 21.36
CA THR A 8 7.91 23.59 21.86
C THR A 8 7.99 24.73 20.86
N ASP A 9 8.05 24.38 19.57
CA ASP A 9 8.27 25.34 18.48
C ASP A 9 6.95 25.82 17.88
N PHE A 10 5.98 24.90 17.72
CA PHE A 10 4.74 25.15 16.99
C PHE A 10 3.49 25.25 17.87
N ARG A 11 3.58 24.95 19.17
CA ARG A 11 2.46 25.07 20.14
C ARG A 11 1.18 24.39 19.61
N TYR A 12 0.08 25.12 19.46
CA TYR A 12 -1.18 24.57 18.97
C TYR A 12 -1.14 24.16 17.49
N TRP A 13 -0.25 24.75 16.68
CA TRP A 13 -0.06 24.34 15.28
C TRP A 13 0.55 22.94 15.15
N THR A 14 1.17 22.42 16.21
CA THR A 14 1.63 21.03 16.25
C THR A 14 0.50 20.05 15.98
N ILE A 15 -0.73 20.34 16.40
CA ILE A 15 -1.87 19.42 16.25
C ILE A 15 -2.16 19.11 14.77
N PRO A 16 -2.48 20.09 13.91
CA PRO A 16 -2.75 19.81 12.49
C PRO A 16 -1.51 19.31 11.74
N ILE A 17 -0.31 19.79 12.08
CA ILE A 17 0.95 19.36 11.43
C ILE A 17 1.20 17.88 11.68
N VAL A 18 1.13 17.44 12.94
CA VAL A 18 1.37 16.05 13.32
C VAL A 18 0.27 15.15 12.79
N MET A 19 -0.98 15.59 12.80
CA MET A 19 -2.09 14.83 12.22
C MET A 19 -1.88 14.59 10.72
N PHE A 20 -1.49 15.62 9.98
CA PHE A 20 -1.19 15.50 8.55
C PHE A 20 0.02 14.59 8.29
N ALA A 21 1.13 14.79 9.02
CA ALA A 21 2.32 13.96 8.88
C ALA A 21 2.01 12.50 9.19
N PHE A 22 1.27 12.23 10.27
CA PHE A 22 0.85 10.88 10.64
C PHE A 22 0.02 10.23 9.56
N TYR A 23 -0.96 10.95 9.00
CA TYR A 23 -1.77 10.45 7.89
C TYR A 23 -0.89 10.02 6.71
N VAL A 24 0.08 10.85 6.31
CA VAL A 24 1.00 10.52 5.22
C VAL A 24 1.84 9.28 5.53
N PHE A 25 2.50 9.24 6.69
CA PHE A 25 3.41 8.13 7.02
C PHE A 25 2.67 6.80 7.18
N VAL A 26 1.55 6.78 7.89
CA VAL A 26 0.77 5.54 8.06
C VAL A 26 0.19 5.08 6.72
N SER A 27 -0.30 6.00 5.88
CA SER A 27 -0.80 5.62 4.56
C SER A 27 0.31 5.01 3.69
N LEU A 28 1.52 5.58 3.74
CA LEU A 28 2.67 5.02 3.02
C LEU A 28 3.07 3.64 3.55
N GLU A 29 3.04 3.44 4.85
CA GLU A 29 3.36 2.16 5.50
C GLU A 29 2.35 1.07 5.09
N LEU A 30 1.05 1.38 5.12
CA LEU A 30 0.01 0.45 4.69
C LEU A 30 0.13 0.07 3.21
N ILE A 31 0.39 1.05 2.34
CA ILE A 31 0.63 0.77 0.92
C ILE A 31 1.88 -0.09 0.73
N ALA A 32 2.94 0.15 1.51
CA ALA A 32 4.17 -0.64 1.41
C ALA A 32 3.94 -2.09 1.85
N GLU A 33 3.16 -2.31 2.91
CA GLU A 33 2.75 -3.64 3.38
C GLU A 33 1.97 -4.39 2.29
N GLU A 34 0.97 -3.75 1.67
CA GLU A 34 0.21 -4.34 0.56
C GLU A 34 1.08 -4.67 -0.67
N ILE A 35 2.16 -3.92 -0.92
CA ILE A 35 3.08 -4.17 -2.05
C ILE A 35 4.11 -5.27 -1.75
N GLU A 36 4.37 -5.58 -0.48
CA GLU A 36 5.41 -6.54 -0.09
C GLU A 36 5.06 -7.99 -0.47
N ASP A 37 3.77 -8.38 -0.39
CA ASP A 37 3.28 -9.72 -0.76
C ASP A 37 2.26 -9.69 -1.91
N PRO A 38 2.69 -9.36 -3.15
CA PRO A 38 1.78 -9.11 -4.26
C PRO A 38 1.08 -10.38 -4.80
N PHE A 39 1.43 -11.55 -4.27
CA PHE A 39 0.89 -12.85 -4.70
C PHE A 39 0.02 -13.51 -3.61
N GLY A 40 -0.37 -12.75 -2.59
CA GLY A 40 -1.27 -13.19 -1.54
C GLY A 40 -2.73 -13.36 -1.99
N HIS A 41 -3.64 -13.14 -1.05
CA HIS A 41 -5.09 -13.26 -1.25
C HIS A 41 -5.87 -12.03 -0.77
N ASP A 42 -5.18 -10.91 -0.57
CA ASP A 42 -5.77 -9.63 -0.22
C ASP A 42 -6.44 -8.98 -1.44
N ALA A 43 -7.33 -8.02 -1.17
CA ALA A 43 -8.14 -7.39 -2.22
C ALA A 43 -7.32 -6.61 -3.26
N ASN A 44 -6.10 -6.18 -2.90
CA ASN A 44 -5.20 -5.39 -3.74
C ASN A 44 -4.08 -6.24 -4.38
N ASP A 45 -4.08 -7.56 -4.17
CA ASP A 45 -3.09 -8.49 -4.73
C ASP A 45 -3.31 -8.77 -6.21
N LEU A 46 -2.29 -9.34 -6.86
CA LEU A 46 -2.37 -9.69 -8.27
C LEU A 46 -3.37 -10.84 -8.49
N PRO A 47 -4.23 -10.77 -9.52
CA PRO A 47 -5.17 -11.84 -9.85
C PRO A 47 -4.45 -12.99 -10.59
N THR A 48 -3.60 -13.72 -9.86
CA THR A 48 -2.71 -14.75 -10.40
C THR A 48 -3.46 -15.90 -11.07
N ASP A 49 -4.62 -16.28 -10.54
CA ASP A 49 -5.50 -17.30 -11.14
C ASP A 49 -5.98 -16.88 -12.53
N ASP A 50 -6.47 -15.65 -12.67
CA ASP A 50 -6.92 -15.12 -13.97
C ASP A 50 -5.77 -15.02 -14.96
N ILE A 51 -4.58 -14.63 -14.49
CA ILE A 51 -3.36 -14.59 -15.30
C ILE A 51 -3.01 -16.01 -15.79
N ALA A 52 -3.02 -17.01 -14.90
CA ALA A 52 -2.73 -18.40 -15.24
C ALA A 52 -3.73 -18.98 -16.25
N LEU A 53 -5.03 -18.70 -16.06
CA LEU A 53 -6.09 -19.11 -17.00
C LEU A 53 -5.89 -18.47 -18.38
N ARG A 54 -5.54 -17.18 -18.43
CA ARG A 54 -5.24 -16.50 -19.71
C ARG A 54 -4.02 -17.08 -20.40
N ILE A 55 -2.94 -17.36 -19.67
CA ILE A 55 -1.74 -18.01 -20.23
C ILE A 55 -2.11 -19.38 -20.81
N GLN A 56 -2.87 -20.20 -20.08
CA GLN A 56 -3.32 -21.50 -20.56
C GLN A 56 -4.14 -21.39 -21.85
N SER A 57 -5.10 -20.44 -21.90
CA SER A 57 -5.92 -20.20 -23.08
C SER A 57 -5.07 -19.83 -24.29
N ASN A 58 -4.13 -18.91 -24.11
CA ASN A 58 -3.24 -18.44 -25.18
C ASN A 58 -2.35 -19.58 -25.72
N VAL A 59 -1.79 -20.41 -24.83
CA VAL A 59 -0.98 -21.57 -25.24
C VAL A 59 -1.83 -22.58 -26.02
N LYS A 60 -3.08 -22.82 -25.58
CA LYS A 60 -4.02 -23.71 -26.27
C LYS A 60 -4.37 -23.18 -27.67
N GLU A 61 -4.55 -21.87 -27.82
CA GLU A 61 -4.82 -21.25 -29.12
C GLU A 61 -3.64 -21.38 -30.08
N ILE A 62 -2.40 -21.24 -29.60
CA ILE A 62 -1.19 -21.40 -30.43
C ILE A 62 -0.98 -22.84 -30.90
N LEU A 63 -1.38 -23.82 -30.08
CA LEU A 63 -1.17 -25.25 -30.35
C LEU A 63 -2.30 -25.91 -31.16
N LEU A 64 -3.42 -25.20 -31.37
CA LEU A 64 -4.54 -25.62 -32.21
C LEU A 64 -4.34 -25.17 -33.67
#